data_AF-A0A7S1A1D1-F1
#
_entry.id   AF-A0A7S1A1D1-F1
#
_cell.length_a   1.000
_cell.length_b   1.000
_cell.length_c   1.000
_cell.angle_alpha   90.00
_cell.angle_beta   90.00
_cell.angle_gamma   90.00
#
_symmetry.space_group_name_H-M   'P 1'
#
loop_
_entity.id
_entity.type
_entity.pdbx_description
1 polymer ?
#
loop_
_entity_poly.entity_id
_entity_poly.type
_entity_poly.pdbx_seq_one_letter_code
_entity_poly.pdbx_strand_id
1 'polypeptide(L)'
;DAEQLIRILGRLSKNLLEEEFKQFIWQQGGTMGKMKLVLRNNHHFLEADSVSLINRLCTAPEITENLVGNIVEGTDESEIPLGTASVEVNSLKVEIVKAAAHRLHLPLLQEYEYRKDQDDHPELNLFLKQSASLRPYQQR
;
A
#
# COMPACT_ATOMS: atom_id res chain seq x y z
N ASP A 1 -4.15 12.47 0.96
CA ASP A 1 -4.63 12.51 2.36
C ASP A 1 -6.07 13.02 2.43
N ALA A 2 -6.90 12.44 3.30
CA ALA A 2 -8.35 12.70 3.37
C ALA A 2 -8.67 14.15 3.78
N GLU A 3 -7.88 14.72 4.69
CA GLU A 3 -8.03 16.11 5.13
C GLU A 3 -7.85 17.11 3.98
N GLN A 4 -6.83 16.89 3.14
CA GLN A 4 -6.59 17.73 1.96
C GLN A 4 -7.77 17.67 0.99
N LEU A 5 -8.38 16.49 0.81
CA LEU A 5 -9.55 16.31 -0.05
C LEU A 5 -10.75 17.10 0.49
N ILE A 6 -11.04 17.00 1.79
CA ILE A 6 -12.11 17.77 2.44
C ILE A 6 -11.88 19.28 2.29
N ARG A 7 -10.64 19.74 2.49
CA ARG A 7 -10.27 21.15 2.32
C ARG A 7 -10.48 21.64 0.89
N ILE A 8 -10.08 20.85 -0.10
CA ILE A 8 -10.26 21.20 -1.53
C ILE A 8 -11.73 21.23 -1.90
N LEU A 9 -12.50 20.20 -1.49
CA LEU A 9 -13.95 20.17 -1.72
C LEU A 9 -14.64 21.35 -1.07
N GLY A 10 -14.27 21.72 0.16
CA GLY A 10 -14.83 22.89 0.83
C GLY A 10 -14.57 24.19 0.07
N ARG A 11 -13.41 24.32 -0.58
CA ARG A 11 -13.06 25.49 -1.40
C ARG A 11 -13.78 25.52 -2.75
N LEU A 12 -14.01 24.36 -3.36
CA LEU A 12 -14.62 24.24 -4.68
C LEU A 12 -16.16 24.14 -4.64
N SER A 13 -16.71 23.74 -3.50
CA SER A 13 -18.15 23.60 -3.31
C SER A 13 -18.81 24.96 -3.16
N LYS A 14 -19.95 25.15 -3.83
CA LYS A 14 -20.83 26.31 -3.66
C LYS A 14 -21.73 26.18 -2.42
N ASN A 15 -21.84 24.97 -1.87
CA ASN A 15 -22.64 24.65 -0.70
C ASN A 15 -21.73 24.25 0.47
N LEU A 16 -22.18 24.50 1.70
CA LEU A 16 -21.47 24.00 2.88
C LEU A 16 -21.46 22.48 2.87
N LEU A 17 -20.29 21.89 3.10
CA LEU A 17 -20.18 20.44 3.26
C LEU A 17 -20.69 20.06 4.65
N GLU A 18 -21.70 19.20 4.68
CA GLU A 18 -22.24 18.61 5.91
C GLU A 18 -21.17 17.77 6.63
N GLU A 19 -21.22 17.75 7.96
CA GLU A 19 -20.24 17.03 8.78
C GLU A 19 -20.29 15.52 8.54
N GLU A 20 -21.48 14.94 8.31
CA GLU A 20 -21.64 13.53 7.99
C GLU A 20 -20.86 13.14 6.72
N PHE A 21 -20.89 14.00 5.70
CA PHE A 21 -20.15 13.78 4.46
C PHE A 21 -18.63 13.86 4.66
N LYS A 22 -18.16 14.80 5.50
CA LYS A 22 -16.74 14.88 5.86
C LYS A 22 -16.30 13.65 6.65
N GLN A 23 -17.12 13.18 7.58
CA GLN A 23 -16.86 11.96 8.35
C GLN A 23 -16.79 10.74 7.44
N PHE A 24 -17.70 10.62 6.47
CA PHE A 24 -17.66 9.56 5.47
C PHE A 24 -16.34 9.54 4.70
N ILE A 25 -15.90 10.70 4.19
CA ILE A 25 -14.62 10.83 3.49
C ILE A 25 -13.46 10.40 4.41
N TRP A 26 -13.48 10.79 5.68
CA TRP A 26 -12.45 10.42 6.64
C TRP A 26 -12.42 8.92 6.91
N GLN A 27 -13.59 8.29 7.10
CA GLN A 27 -13.70 6.86 7.36
C GLN A 27 -13.20 6.03 6.17
N GLN A 28 -13.50 6.44 4.94
CA GLN A 28 -13.11 5.70 3.73
C GLN A 28 -11.69 6.04 3.24
N GLY A 29 -11.29 7.32 3.34
CA GLY A 29 -10.04 7.83 2.81
C GLY A 29 -8.89 7.83 3.80
N GLY A 30 -9.16 7.70 5.11
CA GLY A 30 -8.15 7.81 6.16
C GLY A 30 -7.15 6.66 6.18
N THR A 31 -7.53 5.46 5.71
CA THR A 31 -6.68 4.26 5.67
C THR A 31 -6.26 3.86 4.26
N MET A 32 -6.87 4.44 3.23
CA MET A 32 -6.62 4.10 1.83
C MET A 32 -5.20 4.46 1.42
N GLY A 33 -4.46 3.49 0.87
CA GLY A 33 -3.11 3.68 0.34
C GLY A 33 -2.00 3.80 1.38
N LYS A 34 -2.31 3.62 2.68
CA LYS A 34 -1.31 3.65 3.77
C LYS A 34 -0.73 2.27 4.12
N MET A 35 -1.28 1.23 3.51
CA MET A 35 -0.87 -0.16 3.67
C MET A 35 -0.58 -0.75 2.31
N LYS A 36 0.52 -1.49 2.21
CA LYS A 36 1.00 -2.11 0.99
C LYS A 36 1.31 -3.58 1.24
N LEU A 37 1.06 -4.39 0.23
CA LEU A 37 1.54 -5.76 0.11
C LEU A 37 2.55 -5.76 -1.03
N VAL A 38 3.82 -5.81 -0.68
CA VAL A 38 4.94 -5.73 -1.62
C VAL A 38 5.49 -7.12 -1.86
N LEU A 39 5.62 -7.50 -3.14
CA LEU A 39 6.30 -8.71 -3.56
C LEU A 39 7.76 -8.37 -3.90
N ARG A 40 8.70 -8.98 -3.16
CA ARG A 40 10.16 -8.88 -3.38
C ARG A 40 10.77 -10.26 -3.35
N ASN A 41 11.52 -10.65 -4.38
CA ASN A 41 12.22 -11.94 -4.47
C ASN A 41 11.31 -13.14 -4.10
N ASN A 42 10.08 -13.17 -4.62
CA ASN A 42 9.06 -14.19 -4.27
C ASN A 42 8.57 -14.22 -2.80
N HIS A 43 8.99 -13.27 -1.98
CA HIS A 43 8.52 -13.07 -0.61
C HIS A 43 7.54 -11.91 -0.52
N HIS A 44 6.49 -12.08 0.29
CA HIS A 44 5.46 -11.06 0.49
C HIS A 44 5.74 -10.29 1.77
N PHE A 45 5.76 -8.97 1.66
CA PHE A 45 5.96 -8.05 2.77
C PHE A 45 4.73 -7.17 2.93
N LEU A 46 4.27 -7.02 4.17
CA LEU A 46 3.29 -6.01 4.54
C LEU A 46 4.05 -4.77 4.98
N GLU A 47 3.84 -3.68 4.26
CA GLU A 47 4.42 -2.38 4.59
C GLU A 47 3.33 -1.39 4.97
N ALA A 48 3.64 -0.52 5.93
CA ALA A 48 2.74 0.54 6.36
C ALA A 48 3.50 1.82 6.60
N ASP A 49 2.89 2.96 6.25
CA ASP A 49 3.43 4.30 6.49
C ASP A 49 3.61 4.63 7.99
N SER A 50 3.12 3.77 8.88
CA SER A 50 3.21 3.92 10.34
C SER A 50 3.18 2.57 11.05
N VAL A 51 4.02 2.44 12.07
CA VAL A 51 4.05 1.32 13.02
C VAL A 51 2.68 1.07 13.66
N SER A 52 1.93 2.12 13.97
CA SER A 52 0.60 2.01 14.59
C SER A 52 -0.40 1.27 13.68
N LEU A 53 -0.29 1.44 12.36
CA LEU A 53 -1.16 0.76 11.40
C LEU A 53 -0.81 -0.72 11.27
N ILE A 54 0.49 -1.05 11.25
CA ILE A 54 0.94 -2.45 11.28
C ILE A 54 0.46 -3.14 12.56
N ASN A 55 0.60 -2.50 13.73
CA ASN A 55 0.13 -3.07 14.99
C ASN A 55 -1.39 -3.30 15.00
N ARG A 56 -2.15 -2.36 14.44
CA ARG A 56 -3.60 -2.52 14.26
C ARG A 56 -3.92 -3.70 13.33
N LEU A 57 -3.16 -3.89 12.26
CA LEU A 57 -3.32 -5.01 11.35
C LEU A 57 -3.00 -6.35 12.07
N CYS A 58 -1.91 -6.39 12.83
CA CYS A 58 -1.50 -7.52 13.67
C CYS A 58 -2.43 -7.77 14.88
N THR A 59 -3.55 -7.06 15.00
CA THR A 59 -4.60 -7.43 15.96
C THR A 59 -5.41 -8.62 15.46
N ALA A 60 -5.45 -8.87 14.15
CA ALA A 60 -6.14 -10.03 13.57
C ALA A 60 -5.30 -11.31 13.74
N PRO A 61 -5.87 -12.39 14.32
CA PRO A 61 -5.16 -13.64 14.55
C PRO A 61 -4.71 -14.29 13.23
N GLU A 62 -5.50 -14.13 12.17
CA GLU A 62 -5.17 -14.70 10.86
C GLU A 62 -3.93 -14.05 10.22
N ILE A 63 -3.55 -12.85 10.68
CA ILE A 63 -2.35 -12.16 10.20
C ILE A 63 -1.16 -12.54 11.08
N THR A 64 -1.33 -12.52 12.40
CA THR A 64 -0.26 -12.85 13.36
C THR A 64 0.25 -14.29 13.23
N GLU A 65 -0.65 -15.24 12.98
CA GLU A 65 -0.29 -16.65 12.73
C GLU A 65 0.52 -16.86 11.45
N ASN A 66 0.50 -15.91 10.52
CA ASN A 66 1.14 -16.00 9.21
C ASN A 66 2.33 -15.05 9.04
N LEU A 67 2.75 -14.35 10.10
CA LEU A 67 3.98 -13.55 10.09
C LEU A 67 5.21 -14.44 10.05
N VAL A 68 6.18 -14.08 9.22
CA VAL A 68 7.45 -14.78 9.04
C VAL A 68 8.58 -13.83 9.46
N GLY A 69 8.64 -13.50 10.75
CA GLY A 69 9.71 -12.65 11.30
C GLY A 69 9.21 -11.50 12.16
N ASN A 70 10.14 -10.61 12.50
CA ASN A 70 9.86 -9.44 13.35
C ASN A 70 9.49 -8.23 12.49
N ILE A 71 8.73 -7.32 13.09
CA ILE A 71 8.45 -6.02 12.47
C ILE A 71 9.75 -5.23 12.42
N VAL A 72 10.13 -4.81 11.21
CA VAL A 72 11.30 -3.97 10.95
C VAL A 72 10.80 -2.55 10.70
N GLU A 73 11.31 -1.59 11.46
CA GLU A 73 11.04 -0.18 11.24
C GLU A 73 12.13 0.43 10.38
N GLY A 74 11.73 1.28 9.42
CA GLY A 74 12.65 2.02 8.58
C GLY A 74 13.44 3.02 9.42
N THR A 75 14.75 2.88 9.42
CA THR A 75 15.73 3.84 9.96
C THR A 75 16.50 4.48 8.80
N ASP A 76 17.23 5.57 9.08
CA ASP A 76 18.04 6.28 8.06
C ASP A 76 19.08 5.40 7.34
N GLU A 77 19.42 4.25 7.92
CA GLU A 77 20.38 3.28 7.37
C GLU A 77 19.72 2.11 6.62
N SER A 78 18.39 1.99 6.65
CA SER A 78 17.65 0.88 6.05
C SER A 78 17.07 1.25 4.68
N GLU A 79 16.83 0.25 3.81
CA GLU A 79 16.15 0.47 2.52
C GLU A 79 14.67 0.86 2.67
N ILE A 80 14.11 0.71 3.87
CA ILE A 80 12.72 1.06 4.18
C ILE A 80 12.67 2.54 4.55
N PRO A 81 11.74 3.33 3.98
CA PRO A 81 11.64 4.76 4.30
C PRO A 81 11.44 5.01 5.80
N LEU A 82 12.08 6.06 6.34
CA LEU A 82 11.94 6.45 7.74
C LEU A 82 10.46 6.57 8.15
N GLY A 83 10.09 5.88 9.22
CA GLY A 83 8.71 5.84 9.74
C GLY A 83 7.79 4.81 9.08
N THR A 84 8.24 4.15 8.02
CA THR A 84 7.55 2.99 7.44
C THR A 84 7.92 1.74 8.23
N ALA A 85 6.95 0.88 8.52
CA ALA A 85 7.17 -0.40 9.14
C ALA A 85 6.92 -1.51 8.11
N SER A 86 7.71 -2.57 8.14
CA SER A 86 7.63 -3.72 7.23
C SER A 86 7.68 -5.03 8.01
N VAL A 87 6.90 -6.01 7.57
CA VAL A 87 6.92 -7.36 8.13
C VAL A 87 6.66 -8.39 7.04
N GLU A 88 7.41 -9.49 7.05
CA GLU A 88 7.22 -10.57 6.09
C GLU A 88 6.01 -11.45 6.48
N VAL A 89 5.28 -11.92 5.47
CA VAL A 89 4.15 -12.84 5.62
C VAL A 89 4.30 -14.08 4.75
N ASN A 90 3.68 -15.16 5.18
CA ASN A 90 3.67 -16.42 4.44
C ASN A 90 2.96 -16.27 3.09
N SER A 91 3.74 -16.38 2.00
CA SER A 91 3.29 -16.27 0.61
C SER A 91 2.12 -17.22 0.27
N LEU A 92 2.05 -18.41 0.88
CA LEU A 92 0.99 -19.39 0.59
C LEU A 92 -0.39 -18.99 1.16
N LYS A 93 -0.41 -18.12 2.17
CA LYS A 93 -1.63 -17.71 2.89
C LYS A 93 -1.96 -16.23 2.70
N VAL A 94 -1.37 -15.58 1.70
CA VAL A 94 -1.58 -14.16 1.37
C VAL A 94 -3.06 -13.82 1.14
N GLU A 95 -3.86 -14.71 0.56
CA GLU A 95 -5.29 -14.46 0.34
C GLU A 95 -6.06 -14.32 1.66
N ILE A 96 -5.69 -15.10 2.69
CA ILE A 96 -6.29 -14.99 4.03
C ILE A 96 -5.90 -13.65 4.66
N VAL A 97 -4.64 -13.25 4.51
CA VAL A 97 -4.13 -11.95 5.00
C VAL A 97 -4.88 -10.79 4.33
N LYS A 98 -5.06 -10.84 3.00
CA LYS A 98 -5.85 -9.84 2.25
C LYS A 98 -7.29 -9.76 2.75
N ALA A 99 -7.94 -10.91 2.94
CA ALA A 99 -9.32 -10.96 3.44
C ALA A 99 -9.44 -10.41 4.88
N ALA A 100 -8.48 -10.72 5.76
CA ALA A 100 -8.42 -10.19 7.11
C ALA A 100 -8.20 -8.66 7.13
N ALA A 101 -7.26 -8.17 6.32
CA ALA A 101 -7.00 -6.74 6.18
C ALA A 101 -8.23 -5.97 5.68
N HIS A 102 -8.96 -6.54 4.72
CA HIS A 102 -10.21 -5.97 4.22
C HIS A 102 -11.28 -5.86 5.31
N ARG A 103 -11.45 -6.88 6.16
CA ARG A 103 -12.38 -6.85 7.31
C ARG A 103 -12.01 -5.78 8.34
N LEU A 104 -10.74 -5.46 8.49
CA LEU A 104 -10.26 -4.41 9.40
C LEU A 104 -10.36 -2.98 8.81
N HIS A 105 -10.91 -2.84 7.60
CA HIS A 105 -10.93 -1.58 6.83
C HIS A 105 -9.52 -1.01 6.58
N LEU A 106 -8.56 -1.91 6.36
CA LEU A 106 -7.17 -1.63 6.01
C LEU A 106 -6.86 -2.25 4.64
N PRO A 107 -7.40 -1.70 3.54
CA PRO A 107 -7.14 -2.25 2.21
C PRO A 107 -5.66 -2.18 1.86
N LEU A 108 -5.11 -3.30 1.37
CA LEU A 108 -3.70 -3.42 0.99
C LEU A 108 -3.52 -3.05 -0.49
N LEU A 109 -2.64 -2.09 -0.78
CA LEU A 109 -2.19 -1.81 -2.14
C LEU A 109 -1.15 -2.86 -2.57
N GLN A 110 -1.31 -3.46 -3.75
CA GLN A 110 -0.37 -4.46 -4.24
C GLN A 110 0.74 -3.79 -5.04
N GLU A 111 1.98 -4.02 -4.64
CA GLU A 111 3.17 -3.52 -5.32
C GLU A 111 4.11 -4.68 -5.63
N TYR A 112 4.85 -4.55 -6.73
CA TYR A 112 5.81 -5.54 -7.18
C TYR A 112 7.12 -4.86 -7.57
N GLU A 113 8.22 -5.27 -6.94
CA GLU A 113 9.55 -4.72 -7.20
C GLU A 113 10.25 -5.41 -8.37
N TYR A 114 9.72 -5.19 -9.58
CA TYR A 114 10.26 -5.78 -10.82
C TYR A 114 11.74 -5.47 -11.08
N ARG A 115 12.30 -4.40 -10.48
CA ARG A 115 13.71 -4.02 -10.65
C ARG A 115 14.68 -4.93 -9.91
N LYS A 116 14.24 -5.55 -8.81
CA LYS A 116 15.07 -6.44 -7.98
C LYS A 116 14.85 -7.92 -8.31
N ASP A 117 13.78 -8.25 -9.03
CA ASP A 117 13.38 -9.62 -9.36
C ASP A 117 14.06 -10.17 -10.64
N GLN A 118 15.28 -9.72 -10.95
CA GLN A 118 15.98 -10.16 -12.17
C GLN A 118 16.59 -11.57 -12.04
N ASP A 119 16.74 -12.08 -10.81
CA ASP A 119 17.37 -13.38 -10.56
C ASP A 119 16.44 -14.57 -10.83
N ASP A 120 15.16 -14.45 -10.44
CA ASP A 120 14.17 -15.52 -10.62
C ASP A 120 13.42 -15.42 -11.96
N HIS A 121 13.36 -14.22 -12.55
CA HIS A 121 12.59 -13.94 -13.76
C HIS A 121 13.46 -13.35 -14.88
N PRO A 122 13.68 -14.07 -16.01
CA PRO A 122 14.53 -13.59 -17.08
C PRO A 122 13.90 -12.38 -17.80
N GLU A 123 14.72 -11.38 -18.11
CA GLU A 123 14.28 -10.24 -18.90
C GLU A 123 13.90 -10.68 -20.32
N LEU A 124 12.72 -10.24 -20.75
CA LEU A 124 12.29 -10.41 -22.14
C LEU A 124 12.87 -9.27 -22.98
N ASN A 125 13.40 -9.59 -24.16
CA ASN A 125 13.89 -8.62 -25.13
C ASN A 125 12.72 -7.82 -25.77
N LEU A 126 12.11 -6.94 -24.98
CA LEU A 126 10.97 -6.12 -25.34
C LEU A 126 11.40 -4.66 -25.40
N PHE A 127 11.25 -4.05 -26.57
CA PHE A 127 11.58 -2.65 -26.79
C PHE A 127 10.40 -1.93 -27.44
N LEU A 128 10.17 -0.68 -27.02
CA LEU A 128 9.25 0.20 -27.74
C LEU A 128 9.80 0.47 -29.14
N LYS A 129 8.93 0.37 -30.15
CA LYS A 129 9.30 0.75 -31.52
C LYS A 129 9.63 2.24 -31.56
N GLN A 130 10.60 2.63 -32.39
CA GLN A 130 10.98 4.05 -32.56
C GLN A 130 9.82 4.94 -33.04
N SER A 131 8.85 4.36 -33.78
CA SER A 131 7.64 5.06 -34.22
C SER A 131 6.59 5.24 -33.11
N ALA A 132 6.77 4.65 -31.94
CA ALA A 132 5.81 4.72 -30.85
C ALA A 132 5.96 6.05 -30.11
N SER A 133 5.07 7.01 -30.41
CA SER A 133 4.93 8.24 -29.64
C SER A 133 3.85 8.09 -28.56
N LEU A 134 4.19 8.38 -27.31
CA LEU A 134 3.21 8.44 -26.22
C LEU A 134 2.36 9.70 -26.37
N ARG A 135 1.04 9.53 -26.33
CA ARG A 135 0.10 10.66 -26.28
C ARG A 135 0.11 11.27 -24.87
N PRO A 136 -0.18 12.58 -24.72
CA PRO A 136 -0.07 13.24 -23.41
C PRO A 136 -0.87 12.58 -22.27
N TYR A 137 -1.99 11.92 -22.56
CA TYR A 137 -2.79 11.22 -21.55
C TYR A 137 -2.22 9.85 -21.15
N GLN A 138 -1.33 9.26 -21.95
CA GLN A 138 -0.70 7.97 -21.64
C GLN A 138 0.49 8.11 -20.70
N GLN A 139 1.01 9.33 -20.54
CA GLN A 139 2.10 9.65 -19.60
C GLN A 139 1.58 10.04 -18.21
N ARG A 140 0.25 10.17 -18.05
CA ARG A 140 -0.40 10.66 -16.83
C ARG A 140 -0.85 9.52 -15.92
#